data_AF-A0A0X8CLU4-F1
#
_entry.id   AF-A0A0X8CLU4-F1
#
_cell.length_a   1.000
_cell.length_b   1.000
_cell.length_c   1.000
_cell.angle_alpha   90.00
_cell.angle_beta   90.00
_cell.angle_gamma   90.00
#
_symmetry.space_group_name_H-M   'P 1'
#
loop_
_entity.id
_entity.type
_entity.pdbx_description
1 polymer ?
#
loop_
_entity_poly.entity_id
_entity_poly.type
_entity_poly.pdbx_seq_one_letter_code
_entity_poly.pdbx_strand_id
1 'polypeptide(L)'
;MESHPMTADPYVLLKMSEEPDCHFVASWLLKAAEAQASWSEVLDKPDSARGLELLYADGIPDVAAAALELLGELEHHRHVVALDLYPDDGGLFCRELALLVQLGFFVRDGEGYQIAIPDQVSPEFVLAAAVELSSAVSDLEYGVDVLEPELKLATLSLREAMALRATLLAPRRTGVVVRLVPRLKDQS
;
A
#
# COMPACT_ATOMS: atom_id res chain seq x y z
N MET A 1 -21.10 -18.18 -24.08
CA MET A 1 -20.56 -17.00 -23.40
C MET A 1 -20.97 -17.14 -21.95
N GLU A 2 -20.27 -18.04 -21.24
CA GLU A 2 -20.51 -18.27 -19.82
C GLU A 2 -19.78 -17.16 -19.09
N SER A 3 -20.54 -16.32 -18.40
CA SER A 3 -20.03 -15.33 -17.47
C SER A 3 -19.17 -16.06 -16.45
N HIS A 4 -17.86 -15.80 -16.48
CA HIS A 4 -17.02 -16.04 -15.33
C HIS A 4 -17.73 -15.42 -14.12
N PRO A 5 -17.82 -16.12 -12.97
CA PRO A 5 -18.33 -15.49 -11.76
C PRO A 5 -17.48 -14.22 -11.55
N MET A 6 -18.13 -13.07 -11.46
CA MET A 6 -17.50 -11.85 -10.93
C MET A 6 -17.01 -12.23 -9.53
N THR A 7 -15.77 -12.67 -9.43
CA THR A 7 -15.01 -12.61 -8.20
C THR A 7 -15.14 -11.17 -7.74
N ALA A 8 -15.72 -10.94 -6.56
CA ALA A 8 -15.87 -9.60 -6.04
C ALA A 8 -14.48 -8.95 -6.03
N ASP A 9 -14.35 -7.77 -6.64
CA ASP A 9 -13.07 -7.10 -6.81
C ASP A 9 -12.35 -7.03 -5.45
N PRO A 10 -11.06 -7.42 -5.37
CA PRO A 10 -10.37 -7.50 -4.09
C PRO A 10 -9.98 -6.11 -3.59
N TYR A 11 -10.26 -5.85 -2.32
CA TYR A 11 -9.93 -4.60 -1.64
C TYR A 11 -8.84 -4.81 -0.60
N VAL A 12 -8.06 -3.76 -0.33
CA VAL A 12 -7.17 -3.68 0.83
C VAL A 12 -7.62 -2.57 1.77
N LEU A 13 -7.40 -2.77 3.07
CA LEU A 13 -7.62 -1.75 4.08
C LEU A 13 -6.27 -1.20 4.55
N LEU A 14 -6.00 0.06 4.29
CA LEU A 14 -4.80 0.75 4.76
C LEU A 14 -5.14 1.72 5.89
N LYS A 15 -4.22 1.86 6.84
CA LYS A 15 -4.38 2.69 8.03
C LYS A 15 -3.11 3.48 8.31
N MET A 16 -3.30 4.67 8.86
CA MET A 16 -2.27 5.51 9.43
C MET A 16 -2.71 5.96 10.84
N SER A 17 -1.73 6.31 11.67
CA SER A 17 -1.95 6.96 12.97
C SER A 17 -2.90 8.15 12.81
N GLU A 18 -3.68 8.47 13.84
CA GLU A 18 -4.58 9.64 13.81
C GLU A 18 -3.83 10.97 13.76
N GLU A 19 -2.63 10.99 14.33
CA GLU A 19 -1.77 12.16 14.39
C GLU A 19 -0.38 11.76 13.90
N PRO A 20 -0.18 11.54 12.58
CA PRO A 20 1.15 11.35 12.05
C PRO A 20 1.91 12.68 12.22
N ASP A 21 3.06 12.64 12.90
CA ASP A 21 3.89 13.83 12.98
C ASP A 21 4.69 14.04 11.69
N CYS A 22 5.19 15.25 11.49
CA CYS A 22 5.94 15.59 10.29
C CYS A 22 7.26 14.82 10.15
N HIS A 23 7.86 14.35 11.25
CA HIS A 23 9.07 13.55 11.20
C HIS A 23 8.76 12.18 10.61
N PHE A 24 7.67 11.55 11.04
CA PHE A 24 7.21 10.28 10.50
C PHE A 24 6.96 10.37 8.99
N VAL A 25 6.16 11.34 8.55
CA VAL A 25 5.81 11.50 7.13
C VAL A 25 7.05 11.80 6.29
N ALA A 26 7.93 12.69 6.76
CA ALA A 26 9.17 13.01 6.05
C ALA A 26 10.11 11.80 5.96
N SER A 27 10.28 11.03 7.05
CA SER A 27 11.10 9.83 7.05
C SER A 27 10.52 8.73 6.15
N TRP A 28 9.20 8.59 6.13
CA TRP A 28 8.52 7.62 5.27
C TRP A 28 8.70 7.95 3.78
N LEU A 29 8.47 9.21 3.39
CA LEU A 29 8.70 9.67 2.02
C LEU A 29 10.16 9.60 1.61
N LEU A 30 11.09 9.89 2.53
CA LEU A 30 12.53 9.72 2.27
C LEU A 30 12.85 8.26 1.96
N LYS A 31 12.30 7.32 2.74
CA LYS A 31 12.46 5.88 2.47
C LYS A 31 11.86 5.48 1.12
N ALA A 32 10.72 6.03 0.73
CA ALA A 32 10.11 5.76 -0.58
C ALA A 32 11.01 6.24 -1.73
N ALA A 33 11.64 7.41 -1.58
CA ALA A 33 12.62 7.91 -2.54
C ALA A 33 13.89 7.02 -2.61
N GLU A 34 14.39 6.55 -1.46
CA GLU A 34 15.50 5.57 -1.40
C GLU A 34 15.12 4.24 -2.08
N ALA A 35 13.87 3.79 -1.92
CA ALA A 35 13.33 2.61 -2.58
C ALA A 35 13.30 2.77 -4.09
N GLN A 36 12.80 3.90 -4.58
CA GLN A 36 12.76 4.20 -6.00
C GLN A 36 14.17 4.25 -6.60
N ALA A 37 15.14 4.86 -5.92
CA ALA A 37 16.53 4.89 -6.39
C ALA A 37 17.12 3.47 -6.47
N SER A 38 16.89 2.64 -5.45
CA SER A 38 17.32 1.24 -5.43
C SER A 38 16.64 0.41 -6.52
N TRP A 39 15.35 0.66 -6.78
CA TRP A 39 14.59 0.02 -7.84
C TRP A 39 15.12 0.37 -9.22
N SER A 40 15.39 1.65 -9.49
CA SER A 40 16.04 2.08 -10.72
C SER A 40 17.40 1.42 -10.93
N GLU A 41 18.22 1.28 -9.87
CA GLU A 41 19.51 0.58 -9.96
C GLU A 41 19.35 -0.91 -10.30
N VAL A 42 18.31 -1.57 -9.79
CA VAL A 42 17.99 -2.96 -10.14
C VAL A 42 17.62 -3.08 -11.62
N LEU A 43 16.80 -2.16 -12.13
CA LEU A 43 16.38 -2.15 -13.54
C LEU A 43 17.51 -1.82 -14.51
N ASP A 44 18.48 -1.01 -14.11
CA ASP A 44 19.66 -0.67 -14.93
C ASP A 44 20.62 -1.86 -15.11
N LYS A 45 20.45 -2.96 -14.35
CA LYS A 45 21.28 -4.17 -14.40
C LYS A 45 20.53 -5.29 -15.14
N PRO A 46 20.92 -5.64 -16.38
CA PRO A 46 20.20 -6.64 -17.19
C PRO A 46 20.08 -8.02 -16.54
N ASP A 47 21.11 -8.46 -15.79
CA ASP A 47 21.09 -9.76 -15.12
C ASP A 47 20.13 -9.78 -13.92
N SER A 48 19.92 -8.63 -13.26
CA SER A 48 19.00 -8.49 -12.14
C SER A 48 17.54 -8.36 -12.58
N ALA A 49 17.31 -7.74 -13.74
CA ALA A 49 15.96 -7.56 -14.30
C ALA A 49 15.38 -8.84 -14.91
N ARG A 50 16.20 -9.88 -15.06
CA ARG A 50 15.79 -11.19 -15.60
C ARG A 50 14.87 -11.91 -14.61
N GLY A 51 13.71 -12.36 -15.09
CA GLY A 51 12.69 -12.99 -14.26
C GLY A 51 11.70 -12.01 -13.64
N LEU A 52 11.85 -10.71 -13.90
CA LEU A 52 10.92 -9.66 -13.47
C LEU A 52 10.00 -9.19 -14.62
N GLU A 53 10.04 -9.85 -15.78
CA GLU A 53 9.34 -9.42 -17.00
C GLU A 53 7.83 -9.28 -16.79
N LEU A 54 7.24 -10.19 -16.00
CA LEU A 54 5.81 -10.12 -15.67
C LEU A 54 5.48 -8.94 -14.75
N LEU A 55 6.41 -8.51 -13.91
CA LEU A 55 6.20 -7.40 -12.98
C LEU A 55 6.07 -6.06 -13.71
N TYR A 56 6.75 -5.89 -14.85
CA TYR A 56 6.69 -4.67 -15.64
C TYR A 56 6.03 -4.82 -17.03
N ALA A 57 5.28 -5.90 -17.25
CA ALA A 57 4.64 -6.21 -18.54
C ALA A 57 3.72 -5.07 -19.05
N ASP A 58 3.05 -4.37 -18.13
CA ASP A 58 2.06 -3.32 -18.44
C ASP A 58 2.53 -1.92 -18.02
N GLY A 59 3.77 -1.82 -17.53
CA GLY A 59 4.34 -0.59 -16.98
C GLY A 59 5.35 -0.90 -15.89
N ILE A 60 6.41 -0.09 -15.81
CA ILE A 60 7.40 -0.22 -14.74
C ILE A 60 6.79 0.40 -13.47
N PRO A 61 6.72 -0.35 -12.34
CA PRO A 61 6.27 0.20 -11.07
C PRO A 61 7.06 1.46 -10.66
N ASP A 62 6.35 2.53 -10.29
CA ASP A 62 6.93 3.73 -9.69
C ASP A 62 6.64 3.74 -8.19
N VAL A 63 7.61 3.25 -7.42
CA VAL A 63 7.51 3.06 -5.97
C VAL A 63 7.32 4.40 -5.26
N ALA A 64 7.97 5.46 -5.72
CA ALA A 64 7.87 6.78 -5.09
C ALA A 64 6.53 7.45 -5.42
N ALA A 65 6.06 7.36 -6.66
CA ALA A 65 4.77 7.90 -7.06
C ALA A 65 3.62 7.19 -6.33
N ALA A 66 3.63 5.85 -6.33
CA ALA A 66 2.62 5.05 -5.63
C ALA A 66 2.60 5.33 -4.12
N ALA A 67 3.79 5.46 -3.50
CA ALA A 67 3.89 5.84 -2.10
C ALA A 67 3.24 7.22 -1.82
N LEU A 68 3.51 8.21 -2.68
CA LEU A 68 2.92 9.54 -2.54
C LEU A 68 1.40 9.53 -2.72
N GLU A 69 0.90 8.78 -3.70
CA GLU A 69 -0.54 8.63 -3.97
C GLU A 69 -1.25 7.98 -2.77
N LEU A 70 -0.71 6.86 -2.26
CA LEU A 70 -1.29 6.15 -1.11
C LEU A 70 -1.28 7.00 0.17
N LEU A 71 -0.25 7.83 0.38
CA LEU A 71 -0.22 8.79 1.48
C LEU A 71 -1.34 9.84 1.30
N GLY A 72 -1.50 10.39 0.10
CA GLY A 72 -2.57 11.34 -0.22
C GLY A 72 -3.95 10.76 0.01
N GLU A 73 -4.18 9.51 -0.39
CA GLU A 73 -5.42 8.78 -0.14
C GLU A 73 -5.69 8.60 1.36
N LEU A 74 -4.67 8.22 2.13
CA LEU A 74 -4.77 8.12 3.59
C LEU A 74 -5.12 9.48 4.21
N GLU A 75 -4.45 10.56 3.82
CA GLU A 75 -4.75 11.92 4.31
C GLU A 75 -6.19 12.34 3.97
N HIS A 76 -6.62 12.12 2.74
CA HIS A 76 -7.96 12.47 2.27
C HIS A 76 -9.06 11.69 3.01
N HIS A 77 -8.80 10.43 3.35
CA HIS A 77 -9.78 9.52 3.94
C HIS A 77 -9.73 9.40 5.47
N ARG A 78 -9.17 10.42 6.15
CA ARG A 78 -9.03 10.47 7.63
C ARG A 78 -8.19 9.31 8.17
N HIS A 79 -7.11 8.99 7.48
CA HIS A 79 -6.08 8.03 7.83
C HIS A 79 -6.55 6.56 7.88
N VAL A 80 -7.70 6.25 7.27
CA VAL A 80 -8.16 4.88 7.02
C VAL A 80 -8.84 4.84 5.65
N VAL A 81 -8.31 4.05 4.72
CA VAL A 81 -8.82 3.93 3.36
C VAL A 81 -9.00 2.47 2.99
N ALA A 82 -10.07 2.19 2.24
CA ALA A 82 -10.31 0.89 1.62
C ALA A 82 -10.12 1.09 0.12
N LEU A 83 -9.12 0.44 -0.47
CA LEU A 83 -8.70 0.66 -1.85
C LEU A 83 -9.05 -0.57 -2.68
N ASP A 84 -9.59 -0.31 -3.87
CA ASP A 84 -9.70 -1.33 -4.91
C ASP A 84 -8.29 -1.67 -5.40
N LEU A 85 -7.99 -2.95 -5.62
CA LEU A 85 -6.69 -3.36 -6.14
C LEU A 85 -6.56 -3.19 -7.65
N TYR A 86 -7.67 -3.10 -8.38
CA TYR A 86 -7.66 -2.98 -9.84
C TYR A 86 -8.40 -1.72 -10.35
N PRO A 87 -8.09 -0.52 -9.83
CA PRO A 87 -8.75 0.71 -10.25
C PRO A 87 -8.36 1.15 -11.67
N ASP A 88 -7.24 0.61 -12.18
CA ASP A 88 -6.62 0.95 -13.46
C ASP A 88 -6.85 -0.11 -14.56
N ASP A 89 -7.65 -1.15 -14.28
CA ASP A 89 -7.88 -2.36 -15.09
C ASP A 89 -6.62 -3.17 -15.49
N GLY A 90 -5.41 -2.57 -15.40
CA GLY A 90 -4.12 -3.15 -15.77
C GLY A 90 -3.31 -3.71 -14.59
N GLY A 91 -3.73 -3.44 -13.35
CA GLY A 91 -3.12 -4.00 -12.14
C GLY A 91 -1.73 -3.44 -11.83
N LEU A 92 -1.31 -2.33 -12.46
CA LEU A 92 -0.06 -1.66 -12.14
C LEU A 92 -0.11 -1.15 -10.69
N PHE A 93 -1.23 -0.54 -10.31
CA PHE A 93 -1.48 -0.12 -8.92
C PHE A 93 -1.34 -1.30 -7.94
N CYS A 94 -1.91 -2.47 -8.27
CA CYS A 94 -1.80 -3.67 -7.45
C CYS A 94 -0.33 -4.10 -7.25
N ARG A 95 0.46 -4.09 -8.33
CA ARG A 95 1.89 -4.44 -8.30
C ARG A 95 2.69 -3.47 -7.47
N GLU A 96 2.44 -2.17 -7.62
CA GLU A 96 3.11 -1.11 -6.85
C GLU A 96 2.81 -1.21 -5.35
N LEU A 97 1.54 -1.39 -4.99
CA LEU A 97 1.15 -1.62 -3.61
C LEU A 97 1.77 -2.89 -3.04
N ALA A 98 1.71 -4.01 -3.78
CA ALA A 98 2.30 -5.27 -3.34
C ALA A 98 3.81 -5.14 -3.13
N LEU A 99 4.51 -4.41 -4.00
CA LEU A 99 5.93 -4.12 -3.83
C LEU A 99 6.18 -3.27 -2.57
N LEU A 100 5.40 -2.21 -2.33
CA LEU A 100 5.49 -1.39 -1.11
C LEU A 100 5.23 -2.21 0.17
N VAL A 101 4.29 -3.15 0.14
CA VAL A 101 4.02 -4.09 1.25
C VAL A 101 5.24 -5.00 1.48
N GLN A 102 5.80 -5.60 0.43
CA GLN A 102 6.98 -6.48 0.57
C GLN A 102 8.21 -5.72 1.05
N LEU A 103 8.34 -4.45 0.68
CA LEU A 103 9.40 -3.57 1.15
C LEU A 103 9.19 -3.08 2.60
N GLY A 104 8.03 -3.33 3.20
CA GLY A 104 7.74 -2.99 4.59
C GLY A 104 7.20 -1.58 4.82
N PHE A 105 6.78 -0.87 3.76
CA PHE A 105 6.08 0.41 3.90
C PHE A 105 4.68 0.26 4.51
N PHE A 106 4.11 -0.94 4.40
CA PHE A 106 2.82 -1.33 4.94
C PHE A 106 2.95 -2.69 5.64
N VAL A 107 2.78 -2.68 6.96
CA VAL A 107 2.91 -3.89 7.80
C VAL A 107 1.52 -4.38 8.19
N ARG A 108 1.32 -5.69 8.18
CA ARG A 108 0.03 -6.30 8.52
C ARG A 108 -0.40 -5.93 9.94
N ASP A 109 -1.62 -5.41 10.06
CA ASP A 109 -2.29 -5.05 11.32
C ASP A 109 -3.75 -5.55 11.29
N GLY A 110 -3.94 -6.76 11.83
CA GLY A 110 -5.22 -7.49 11.78
C GLY A 110 -5.62 -7.83 10.33
N GLU A 111 -6.80 -7.33 9.95
CA GLU A 111 -7.42 -7.54 8.62
C GLU A 111 -6.96 -6.54 7.54
N GLY A 112 -5.96 -5.71 7.85
CA GLY A 112 -5.43 -4.73 6.88
C GLY A 112 -3.98 -4.43 7.15
N TYR A 113 -3.55 -3.25 6.72
CA TYR A 113 -2.18 -2.80 6.85
C TYR A 113 -2.10 -1.45 7.56
N GLN A 114 -1.02 -1.26 8.30
CA GLN A 114 -0.62 0.01 8.86
C GLN A 114 0.64 0.51 8.17
N ILE A 115 0.66 1.79 7.84
CA ILE A 115 1.86 2.46 7.31
C ILE A 115 3.01 2.36 8.31
N ALA A 116 4.20 2.02 7.82
CA ALA A 116 5.41 1.84 8.62
C ALA A 116 6.63 2.35 7.85
N ILE A 117 7.67 2.74 8.58
CA ILE A 117 8.96 3.12 7.99
C ILE A 117 9.78 1.83 7.89
N PRO A 118 10.21 1.42 6.68
CA PRO A 118 11.03 0.23 6.54
C PRO A 118 12.44 0.44 7.11
N ASP A 119 12.97 -0.60 7.76
CA ASP A 119 14.29 -0.56 8.41
C ASP A 119 15.43 -0.40 7.40
N GLN A 120 15.32 -1.06 6.24
CA GLN A 120 16.32 -1.05 5.20
C GLN A 120 15.68 -1.00 3.81
N VAL A 121 16.32 -0.27 2.91
CA VAL A 121 15.95 -0.25 1.50
C VAL A 121 17.24 -0.18 0.69
N SER A 122 17.67 -1.33 0.18
CA SER A 122 18.87 -1.48 -0.65
C SER A 122 18.51 -2.16 -1.97
N PRO A 123 19.37 -2.06 -3.01
CA PRO A 123 19.13 -2.74 -4.28
C PRO A 123 18.91 -4.25 -4.12
N GLU A 124 19.65 -4.91 -3.23
CA GLU A 124 19.51 -6.34 -2.97
C GLU A 124 18.15 -6.67 -2.33
N PHE A 125 17.72 -5.84 -1.37
CA PHE A 125 16.44 -6.02 -0.71
C PHE A 125 15.27 -5.74 -1.65
N VAL A 126 15.37 -4.70 -2.48
CA VAL A 126 14.36 -4.38 -3.49
C VAL A 126 14.26 -5.48 -4.54
N LEU A 127 15.39 -6.01 -5.01
CA LEU A 127 15.40 -7.15 -5.93
C LEU A 127 14.75 -8.38 -5.29
N ALA A 128 15.08 -8.70 -4.04
CA ALA A 128 14.47 -9.82 -3.33
C ALA A 128 12.95 -9.67 -3.21
N ALA A 129 12.47 -8.46 -2.88
CA ALA A 129 11.04 -8.17 -2.81
C ALA A 129 10.35 -8.30 -4.18
N ALA A 130 10.98 -7.81 -5.25
CA ALA A 130 10.47 -7.91 -6.61
C ALA A 130 10.42 -9.37 -7.11
N VAL A 131 11.44 -10.16 -6.80
CA VAL A 131 11.48 -11.61 -7.12
C VAL A 131 10.41 -12.36 -6.34
N GLU A 132 10.25 -12.07 -5.05
CA GLU A 132 9.20 -12.68 -4.22
C GLU A 132 7.81 -12.34 -4.77
N LEU A 133 7.58 -11.10 -5.20
CA LEU A 133 6.35 -10.70 -5.84
C LEU A 133 6.14 -11.43 -7.17
N SER A 134 7.19 -11.55 -7.99
CA SER A 134 7.15 -12.23 -9.29
C SER A 134 6.90 -13.75 -9.17
N SER A 135 6.94 -14.32 -7.96
CA SER A 135 6.54 -15.71 -7.72
C SER A 135 5.01 -15.90 -7.62
N ALA A 136 4.24 -14.81 -7.56
CA ALA A 136 2.78 -14.84 -7.46
C ALA A 136 2.12 -15.09 -8.82
N VAL A 137 2.47 -16.18 -9.48
CA VAL A 137 2.03 -16.47 -10.85
C VAL A 137 1.00 -17.58 -10.84
N SER A 138 -0.09 -17.40 -11.58
CA SER A 138 -1.04 -18.44 -11.93
C SER A 138 -0.90 -18.81 -13.41
N ASP A 139 -1.11 -20.09 -13.70
CA ASP A 139 -1.17 -20.60 -15.08
C ASP A 139 -2.61 -20.44 -15.57
N LEU A 140 -2.85 -19.54 -16.51
CA LEU A 140 -4.14 -19.46 -17.19
C LEU A 140 -4.29 -20.66 -18.14
N GLU A 141 -5.54 -21.06 -18.41
CA GLU A 141 -5.82 -21.91 -19.57
C GLU A 141 -5.13 -21.29 -20.80
N TYR A 142 -4.44 -22.11 -21.59
CA TYR A 142 -3.55 -21.76 -22.72
C TYR A 142 -2.06 -21.50 -22.41
N GLY A 143 -1.59 -21.70 -21.17
CA GLY A 143 -0.15 -21.72 -20.87
C GLY A 143 0.49 -20.33 -20.88
N VAL A 144 -0.30 -19.31 -20.51
CA VAL A 144 0.17 -17.94 -20.34
C VAL A 144 0.24 -17.68 -18.84
N ASP A 145 1.45 -17.43 -18.36
CA ASP A 145 1.71 -17.03 -16.99
C ASP A 145 1.14 -15.64 -16.74
N VAL A 146 0.30 -15.50 -15.70
CA VAL A 146 -0.24 -14.21 -15.24
C VAL A 146 0.22 -13.94 -13.82
N LEU A 147 0.76 -12.73 -13.61
CA LEU A 147 1.08 -12.26 -12.27
C LEU A 147 -0.21 -11.85 -11.55
N GLU A 148 -0.41 -12.41 -10.36
CA GLU A 148 -1.52 -12.14 -9.43
C GLU A 148 -0.95 -11.55 -8.12
N PRO A 149 -0.60 -10.24 -8.09
CA PRO A 149 0.01 -9.60 -6.93
C PRO A 149 -0.86 -9.70 -5.66
N GLU A 150 -2.18 -9.77 -5.82
CA GLU A 150 -3.14 -9.92 -4.72
C GLU A 150 -2.93 -11.20 -3.91
N LEU A 151 -2.32 -12.25 -4.47
CA LEU A 151 -1.96 -13.46 -3.72
C LEU A 151 -0.90 -13.19 -2.65
N LYS A 152 -0.16 -12.09 -2.77
CA LYS A 152 0.81 -11.61 -1.76
C LYS A 152 0.20 -10.59 -0.80
N LEU A 153 -1.08 -10.25 -0.96
CA LEU A 153 -1.78 -9.25 -0.16
C LEU A 153 -2.85 -9.90 0.73
N ALA A 154 -3.10 -9.27 1.87
CA ALA A 154 -4.27 -9.55 2.70
C ALA A 154 -5.44 -8.76 2.13
N THR A 155 -6.24 -9.45 1.31
CA THR A 155 -7.39 -8.86 0.61
C THR A 155 -8.70 -9.14 1.35
N LEU A 156 -9.67 -8.28 1.10
CA LEU A 156 -11.01 -8.29 1.64
C LEU A 156 -12.01 -8.11 0.51
N SER A 157 -13.26 -8.55 0.70
CA SER A 157 -14.34 -8.06 -0.17
C SER A 157 -14.61 -6.58 0.09
N LEU A 158 -15.14 -5.86 -0.90
CA LEU A 158 -15.63 -4.48 -0.75
C LEU A 158 -16.48 -4.29 0.51
N ARG A 159 -17.41 -5.22 0.76
CA ARG A 159 -18.31 -5.15 1.92
C ARG A 159 -17.55 -5.21 3.24
N GLU A 160 -16.57 -6.11 3.36
CA GLU A 160 -15.75 -6.25 4.57
C GLU A 160 -14.86 -5.03 4.77
N ALA A 161 -14.17 -4.60 3.72
CA ALA A 161 -13.28 -3.43 3.77
C ALA A 161 -14.03 -2.17 4.21
N MET A 162 -15.22 -1.93 3.65
CA MET A 162 -16.05 -0.77 4.01
C MET A 162 -16.61 -0.87 5.44
N ALA A 163 -17.02 -2.06 5.89
CA ALA A 163 -17.51 -2.27 7.25
C ALA A 163 -16.40 -2.06 8.30
N LEU A 164 -15.20 -2.59 8.05
CA LEU A 164 -14.03 -2.39 8.91
C LEU A 164 -13.62 -0.92 8.93
N ARG A 165 -13.57 -0.25 7.77
CA ARG A 165 -13.31 1.19 7.68
C ARG A 165 -14.31 2.00 8.52
N ALA A 166 -15.60 1.72 8.39
CA ALA A 166 -16.64 2.41 9.17
C ALA A 166 -16.45 2.21 10.68
N THR A 167 -16.07 1.00 11.10
CA THR A 167 -15.78 0.66 12.49
C THR A 167 -14.58 1.44 13.03
N LEU A 168 -13.48 1.52 12.28
CA LEU A 168 -12.27 2.25 12.66
C LEU A 168 -12.48 3.77 12.71
N LEU A 169 -13.40 4.30 11.90
CA LEU A 169 -13.74 5.72 11.89
C LEU A 169 -14.72 6.12 13.01
N ALA A 170 -15.45 5.18 13.61
CA ALA A 170 -16.44 5.50 14.65
C ALA A 170 -15.80 6.12 15.92
N PRO A 171 -14.71 5.58 16.50
CA PRO A 171 -14.02 6.19 17.64
C PRO A 171 -13.46 7.59 17.35
N ARG A 172 -12.99 7.82 16.12
CA ARG A 172 -12.40 9.09 15.65
C ARG A 172 -13.39 10.25 15.61
N ARG A 173 -14.69 9.95 15.63
CA ARG A 173 -15.77 10.95 15.62
C ARG A 173 -16.17 11.42 17.02
N THR A 174 -15.78 10.70 18.07
CA THR A 174 -16.21 10.96 19.45
C THR A 174 -15.22 11.76 20.30
N GLY A 175 -14.10 12.22 19.73
CA GLY A 175 -13.13 13.10 20.38
C GLY A 175 -13.67 14.52 20.62
N VAL A 176 -14.46 14.70 21.68
CA VAL A 176 -14.81 16.02 22.21
C VAL A 176 -13.54 16.65 22.79
N VAL A 177 -13.01 17.67 22.11
CA VAL A 177 -11.98 18.56 22.67
C VAL A 177 -12.60 19.34 23.82
N VAL A 178 -12.42 18.87 25.06
CA VAL A 178 -12.65 19.69 26.24
C VAL A 178 -11.53 20.74 26.27
N ARG A 179 -11.75 21.89 25.64
CA ARG A 179 -10.96 23.09 25.91
C ARG A 179 -11.23 23.51 27.35
N LEU A 180 -10.38 23.08 28.26
CA LEU A 180 -10.24 23.72 29.57
C LEU A 180 -9.72 25.14 29.33
N VAL A 181 -10.64 26.10 29.22
CA VAL A 181 -10.32 27.52 29.32
C VAL A 181 -9.91 27.78 30.77
N PRO A 182 -8.67 28.23 31.07
CA PRO A 182 -8.32 28.62 32.42
C PRO A 182 -9.16 29.84 32.81
N ARG A 183 -9.94 29.72 33.88
CA ARG A 183 -10.59 30.89 34.51
C ARG A 183 -9.49 31.87 34.93
N LEU A 184 -9.47 33.03 34.31
CA LEU A 184 -8.83 34.23 34.83
C LEU A 184 -9.30 34.43 36.27
N LYS A 185 -8.37 34.33 37.22
CA LYS A 185 -8.59 34.85 38.57
C LYS A 185 -8.41 36.35 38.51
N ASP A 186 -9.53 37.06 38.48
CA ASP A 186 -9.62 38.40 39.07
C ASP A 186 -9.22 38.28 40.54
N GLN A 187 -8.12 38.92 40.92
CA GLN A 187 -7.90 39.37 42.29
C GLN A 187 -7.26 40.76 42.24
N SER A 188 -8.15 41.74 42.43
CA SER A 188 -8.03 43.00 43.20
C SER A 188 -6.68 43.34 43.81
#